data_AF-A0A2M8N8L9-F1
#
_entry.id   AF-A0A2M8N8L9-F1
#
_cell.length_a   1.000
_cell.length_b   1.000
_cell.length_c   1.000
_cell.angle_alpha   90.00
_cell.angle_beta   90.00
_cell.angle_gamma   90.00
#
_symmetry.space_group_name_H-M   'P 1'
#
loop_
_entity.id
_entity.type
_entity.pdbx_description
1 polymer ?
#
loop_
_entity_poly.entity_id
_entity_poly.type
_entity_poly.pdbx_seq_one_letter_code
_entity_poly.pdbx_strand_id
1 'polypeptide(L)' 'MKNILVTGAAGFIGSAFARYMVKKYPHYNIIVYDKLTYAGNLNNLSEIDDEGNYRFERGDIAAR' A
#
# COMPACT_ATOMS: atom_id res chain seq x y z
N MET A 1 -4.36 -8.12 -16.19
CA MET A 1 -4.37 -7.47 -14.86
C MET A 1 -3.05 -7.78 -14.17
N LYS A 2 -2.32 -6.78 -13.68
CA LYS A 2 -1.09 -7.01 -12.89
C LYS A 2 -1.41 -6.80 -11.42
N ASN A 3 -0.87 -7.65 -10.55
CA ASN A 3 -0.96 -7.53 -9.10
C ASN A 3 0.41 -7.14 -8.56
N ILE A 4 0.48 -6.10 -7.72
CA ILE A 4 1.71 -5.60 -7.11
C ILE A 4 1.53 -5.59 -5.60
N LEU A 5 2.42 -6.30 -4.90
CA LEU A 5 2.54 -6.23 -3.45
C LEU A 5 3.57 -5.17 -3.08
N VAL A 6 3.17 -4.19 -2.25
CA VAL A 6 4.05 -3.12 -1.76
C VAL A 6 4.23 -3.30 -0.26
N THR A 7 5.39 -3.82 0.14
CA THR A 7 5.72 -3.99 1.56
C THR A 7 6.23 -2.68 2.16
N GLY A 8 5.85 -2.35 3.39
CA GLY A 8 6.31 -1.11 4.04
C GLY A 8 5.64 0.16 3.51
N ALA A 9 4.48 0.02 2.86
CA ALA A 9 3.81 1.14 2.18
C ALA A 9 3.07 2.11 3.09
N ALA A 10 2.98 1.87 4.40
CA ALA A 10 2.52 2.88 5.35
C ALA A 10 3.62 3.91 5.71
N GLY A 11 4.88 3.66 5.32
CA GLY A 11 6.00 4.58 5.49
C GLY A 11 6.06 5.71 4.45
N PHE A 12 7.09 6.56 4.53
CA PHE A 12 7.22 7.75 3.68
C PHE A 12 7.29 7.44 2.18
N ILE A 13 8.32 6.71 1.74
CA ILE A 13 8.53 6.39 0.31
C ILE A 13 7.46 5.39 -0.17
N GLY A 14 7.16 4.38 0.64
CA GLY A 14 6.24 3.32 0.27
C GLY A 14 4.82 3.84 0.03
N SER A 15 4.35 4.80 0.83
CA SER A 15 3.02 5.40 0.63
C SER A 15 2.96 6.24 -0.62
N ALA A 16 3.99 7.06 -0.89
CA ALA A 16 4.07 7.86 -2.11
C ALA A 16 4.07 6.96 -3.36
N PHE A 17 4.81 5.84 -3.31
CA PHE A 17 4.79 4.83 -4.37
C PHE A 17 3.41 4.21 -4.55
N ALA A 18 2.76 3.77 -3.46
CA ALA A 18 1.43 3.18 -3.51
C ALA A 18 0.40 4.15 -4.13
N ARG A 19 0.35 5.41 -3.64
CA ARG A 19 -0.54 6.44 -4.18
C ARG A 19 -0.30 6.70 -5.67
N TYR A 20 0.96 6.82 -6.07
CA TYR A 20 1.33 7.00 -7.47
C TYR A 20 0.86 5.83 -8.35
N MET A 21 1.09 4.59 -7.91
CA MET A 21 0.76 3.40 -8.68
C MET A 21 -0.75 3.20 -8.83
N VAL A 22 -1.51 3.41 -7.75
CA VAL A 22 -2.98 3.32 -7.74
C VAL A 22 -3.59 4.28 -8.76
N LYS A 23 -3.19 5.55 -8.74
CA LYS A 23 -3.73 6.59 -9.63
C LYS A 23 -3.24 6.44 -11.07
N LYS A 24 -1.97 6.07 -11.27
CA LYS A 24 -1.37 5.97 -12.62
C LYS A 24 -1.82 4.74 -13.39
N TYR A 25 -2.10 3.64 -12.69
CA TYR A 25 -2.43 2.35 -13.31
C TYR A 25 -3.76 1.81 -12.76
N PRO A 26 -4.90 2.36 -13.18
CA PRO A 26 -6.22 1.98 -12.66
C PRO A 26 -6.60 0.51 -12.92
N HIS A 27 -5.93 -0.17 -13.86
CA HIS A 27 -6.14 -1.59 -14.16
C HIS A 27 -5.21 -2.54 -13.40
N TYR A 28 -4.36 -2.02 -12.50
CA TYR A 28 -3.47 -2.80 -11.67
C TYR A 28 -4.05 -2.90 -10.27
N ASN A 29 -3.91 -4.06 -9.63
CA ASN A 29 -4.26 -4.24 -8.24
C ASN A 29 -3.02 -3.96 -7.38
N ILE A 30 -3.11 -2.98 -6.50
CA ILE A 30 -2.04 -2.60 -5.57
C ILE A 30 -2.42 -3.07 -4.18
N ILE A 31 -1.67 -4.04 -3.65
CA ILE A 31 -1.82 -4.55 -2.29
C ILE A 31 -0.71 -3.96 -1.45
N VAL A 32 -1.05 -3.13 -0.47
CA VAL A 32 -0.13 -2.67 0.57
C VAL A 32 -0.06 -3.71 1.67
N TYR A 33 1.15 -4.12 2.04
CA TYR A 33 1.39 -5.04 3.15
C TYR A 33 2.33 -4.41 4.16
N ASP A 34 1.84 -4.07 5.35
CA ASP A 34 2.63 -3.34 6.33
C ASP A 34 2.40 -3.84 7.75
N LYS A 35 3.47 -3.92 8.55
CA LYS A 35 3.41 -4.33 9.95
C LYS A 35 2.84 -3.22 10.85
N LEU A 36 2.83 -1.99 10.37
CA LEU A 36 2.53 -0.76 11.11
C LEU A 36 3.45 -0.65 12.33
N THR A 37 4.77 -0.65 12.07
CA THR A 37 5.78 -0.32 13.07
C THR A 37 5.78 1.19 13.33
N TYR A 38 6.70 1.67 14.18
CA TYR A 38 6.81 3.08 14.57
C TYR A 38 6.76 4.08 13.38
N ALA A 39 7.36 3.74 12.24
CA ALA A 39 7.40 4.63 11.07
C ALA A 39 6.18 4.51 10.13
N GLY A 40 5.28 3.55 10.37
CA GLY A 40 4.09 3.33 9.56
C GLY A 40 2.91 4.19 10.01
N ASN A 41 2.28 4.92 9.09
CA ASN A 41 1.11 5.75 9.35
C ASN A 41 0.05 5.57 8.25
N LEU A 42 -1.13 5.07 8.62
CA LEU A 42 -2.25 4.85 7.69
C LEU A 42 -2.76 6.15 7.05
N ASN A 43 -2.61 7.29 7.72
CA ASN A 43 -3.02 8.58 7.14
C ASN A 43 -2.26 8.91 5.85
N ASN A 44 -1.06 8.33 5.65
CA ASN A 44 -0.31 8.46 4.41
C ASN A 44 -1.00 7.80 3.20
N LEU A 45 -1.97 6.91 3.43
CA LEU A 45 -2.69 6.15 2.41
C LEU A 45 -4.14 6.64 2.23
N SER A 46 -4.61 7.56 3.06
CA SER A 46 -6.01 8.04 3.06
C SER A 46 -6.54 8.54 1.70
N GLU A 47 -5.67 9.12 0.85
CA GLU A 47 -6.04 9.60 -0.50
C GLU A 47 -6.45 8.48 -1.49
N ILE A 48 -6.18 7.22 -1.15
CA ILE A 48 -6.47 6.05 -1.99
C ILE A 48 -7.34 5.00 -1.29
N ASP A 49 -7.85 5.27 -0.08
CA ASP A 49 -8.63 4.28 0.68
C ASP A 49 -9.93 3.84 -0.02
N ASP A 50 -10.52 4.72 -0.82
CA ASP A 50 -11.76 4.44 -1.58
C ASP A 50 -11.50 3.90 -3.00
N GLU A 51 -10.23 3.69 -3.39
CA GLU A 51 -9.90 3.23 -4.74
C GLU A 51 -10.14 1.72 -4.89
N GLY A 52 -10.96 1.32 -5.85
CA GLY A 52 -11.35 -0.08 -6.05
C GLY A 52 -10.21 -1.02 -6.45
N ASN A 53 -9.05 -0.48 -6.82
CA ASN A 53 -7.84 -1.24 -7.17
C ASN A 53 -6.76 -1.20 -6.07
N TYR A 54 -7.08 -0.66 -4.90
CA TYR A 54 -6.23 -0.62 -3.71
C TYR A 54 -6.75 -1.58 -2.63
N ARG A 55 -5.81 -2.21 -1.91
CA ARG A 55 -6.11 -3.02 -0.72
C ARG A 55 -4.99 -2.87 0.29
N PHE A 56 -5.36 -2.71 1.56
CA PHE A 56 -4.41 -2.75 2.67
C PHE A 56 -4.50 -4.08 3.43
N GLU A 57 -3.35 -4.67 3.71
CA GLU A 57 -3.19 -5.86 4.53
C GLU A 57 -2.16 -5.59 5.64
N ARG A 58 -2.56 -5.81 6.89
CA ARG A 58 -1.63 -5.71 8.00
C ARG A 58 -0.88 -7.02 8.17
N GLY A 59 0.45 -6.97 8.17
CA GLY A 59 1.24 -8.17 8.45
C GLY A 59 2.74 -7.95 8.50
N ASP A 60 3.44 -8.95 9.03
CA ASP A 60 4.90 -8.96 9.11
C ASP A 60 5.46 -9.76 7.93
N ILE A 61 6.47 -9.21 7.25
CA ILE A 61 7.18 -9.91 6.16
C ILE A 61 8.01 -11.10 6.67
N ALA A 62 8.31 -11.12 7.98
CA ALA A 62 9.02 -12.21 8.63
C ALA A 62 8.09 -13.28 9.24
N ALA A 63 6.76 -13.12 9.14
CA ALA A 63 5.81 -14.11 9.62
C ALA A 63 5.95 -15.44 8.84
N ARG A 64 5.97 -16.56 9.56
CA ARG A 64 6.07 -17.93 9.02
C ARG A 64 4.83 -18.73 9.36
#